data_AF-A0A950LNW5-F1
#
_entry.id   AF-A0A950LNW5-F1
#
_cell.length_a   1.000
_cell.length_b   1.000
_cell.length_c   1.000
_cell.angle_alpha   90.00
_cell.angle_beta   90.00
_cell.angle_gamma   90.00
#
_symmetry.space_group_name_H-M   'P 1'
#
loop_
_entity.id
_entity.type
_entity.pdbx_description
1 polymer ?
#
loop_
_entity_poly.entity_id
_entity_poly.type
_entity_poly.pdbx_seq_one_letter_code
_entity_poly.pdbx_strand_id
1 'polypeptide(L)' 'RVAARRSFPDHHVYEAREIDALLAEAAARGLTPVTTEKDHVRLAYAYRQAILALPVTLRFEAPARLAALLGEALAKARGR' A
#
# COMPACT_ATOMS: atom_id res chain seq x y z
N ARG A 1 14.91 3.21 11.10
CA ARG A 1 15.94 2.59 10.24
C ARG A 1 15.39 1.28 9.70
N VAL A 2 15.67 0.91 8.44
CA VAL A 2 15.27 -0.39 7.88
C VAL A 2 16.37 -1.41 8.15
N ALA A 3 16.03 -2.55 8.76
CA ALA A 3 16.99 -3.60 9.14
C ALA A 3 17.05 -4.78 8.14
N ALA A 4 16.00 -4.99 7.33
CA ALA A 4 15.92 -6.01 6.29
C ALA A 4 14.88 -5.59 5.23
N ARG A 5 14.95 -6.20 4.04
CA ARG A 5 13.95 -6.02 2.98
C ARG A 5 13.68 -7.35 2.27
N ARG A 6 12.42 -7.55 1.89
CA ARG A 6 11.97 -8.63 1.01
C ARG A 6 11.17 -7.99 -0.13
N SER A 7 11.58 -8.28 -1.36
CA SER A 7 10.90 -7.76 -2.55
C SER A 7 9.96 -8.82 -3.14
N PHE A 8 8.81 -8.39 -3.60
CA PHE A 8 7.84 -9.20 -4.32
C PHE A 8 7.59 -8.58 -5.71
N PRO A 9 7.25 -9.39 -6.73
CA PRO A 9 6.80 -8.87 -8.01
C PRO A 9 5.59 -7.95 -7.85
N ASP A 10 5.37 -7.07 -8.82
CA ASP A 10 4.11 -6.32 -8.82
C ASP A 10 2.93 -7.27 -9.05
N HIS A 11 1.78 -6.95 -8.45
CA HIS A 11 0.60 -7.83 -8.46
C HIS A 11 0.81 -9.22 -7.82
N HIS A 12 1.87 -9.41 -7.01
CA HIS A 12 2.12 -10.68 -6.33
C HIS A 12 0.92 -11.13 -5.49
N VAL A 13 0.59 -12.41 -5.63
CA VAL A 13 -0.41 -13.09 -4.78
C VAL A 13 0.34 -13.66 -3.59
N TYR A 14 0.12 -13.06 -2.41
CA TYR A 14 0.80 -13.45 -1.19
C TYR A 14 0.29 -14.81 -0.68
N GLU A 15 1.10 -15.85 -0.80
CA GLU A 15 0.75 -17.17 -0.28
C GLU A 15 0.96 -17.22 1.24
N ALA A 16 0.12 -17.97 1.95
CA ALA A 16 0.17 -18.11 3.41
C ALA A 16 1.58 -18.48 3.91
N ARG A 17 2.19 -19.51 3.31
CA ARG A 17 3.53 -19.99 3.68
C ARG A 17 4.62 -18.92 3.56
N GLU A 18 4.49 -17.99 2.62
CA GLU A 18 5.48 -16.93 2.39
C GLU A 18 5.38 -15.87 3.49
N ILE A 19 4.15 -15.50 3.84
CA ILE A 19 3.88 -14.54 4.90
C ILE A 19 4.25 -15.14 6.26
N ASP A 20 3.89 -16.40 6.52
CA ASP A 20 4.24 -17.10 7.76
C ASP A 20 5.77 -17.14 7.97
N ALA A 21 6.54 -17.45 6.91
CA ALA A 21 7.99 -17.44 6.96
C ALA A 21 8.55 -16.03 7.25
N LEU A 22 7.98 -15.00 6.61
CA LEU A 22 8.38 -13.60 6.84
C LEU A 22 8.09 -13.15 8.28
N LEU A 23 6.93 -13.51 8.83
CA LEU A 23 6.55 -13.19 10.20
C LEU A 23 7.43 -13.93 11.21
N ALA A 24 7.77 -15.20 10.96
CA ALA A 24 8.67 -15.96 11.80
C ALA A 24 10.08 -15.36 11.82
N GLU A 25 10.62 -14.95 10.66
CA GLU A 25 11.90 -14.26 10.58
C GLU A 25 11.89 -12.94 11.36
N ALA A 26 10.81 -12.15 11.21
CA ALA A 26 10.66 -10.89 11.92
C ALA A 26 10.61 -11.11 13.42
N ALA A 27 9.84 -12.08 13.91
CA ALA A 27 9.75 -12.42 15.32
C ALA A 27 11.10 -12.88 15.89
N ALA A 28 11.82 -13.77 15.19
CA ALA A 28 13.13 -14.27 15.62
C ALA A 28 14.18 -13.15 15.75
N ARG A 29 14.01 -12.07 14.99
CA ARG A 29 14.94 -10.92 14.95
C ARG A 29 14.43 -9.70 15.72
N GLY A 30 13.27 -9.79 16.37
CA GLY A 30 12.64 -8.66 17.07
C GLY A 30 12.28 -7.50 16.13
N LEU A 31 11.91 -7.79 14.89
CA LEU A 31 11.57 -6.81 13.87
C LEU A 31 10.05 -6.63 13.75
N THR A 32 9.64 -5.42 13.39
CA THR A 32 8.25 -5.12 13.01
C THR A 32 8.12 -5.17 11.49
N PRO A 33 7.30 -6.07 10.92
CA PRO A 33 6.99 -6.07 9.50
C PRO A 33 6.21 -4.81 9.10
N VAL A 34 6.65 -4.16 8.04
CA VAL A 34 5.98 -2.99 7.45
C VAL A 34 5.90 -3.18 5.94
N THR A 35 4.78 -2.81 5.34
CA THR A 35 4.56 -2.83 3.89
C THR A 35 3.82 -1.58 3.41
N THR A 36 3.58 -1.45 2.11
CA THR A 36 2.80 -0.35 1.54
C THR A 36 1.30 -0.58 1.74
N GLU A 37 0.48 0.47 1.73
CA GLU A 37 -0.99 0.32 1.74
C GLU A 37 -1.50 -0.53 0.56
N LYS A 38 -0.85 -0.41 -0.61
CA LYS A 38 -1.16 -1.20 -1.82
C LYS A 38 -1.03 -2.70 -1.58
N ASP A 39 0.06 -3.12 -0.94
CA ASP A 39 0.31 -4.54 -0.68
C ASP A 39 -0.50 -5.03 0.51
N HIS A 40 -0.73 -4.17 1.51
CA HIS A 40 -1.54 -4.51 2.69
C HIS A 40 -2.97 -4.92 2.33
N VAL A 41 -3.61 -4.20 1.40
CA VAL A 41 -4.97 -4.57 0.94
C VAL A 41 -5.03 -5.90 0.18
N ARG A 42 -3.90 -6.42 -0.31
CA ARG A 42 -3.80 -7.73 -0.98
C ARG A 42 -3.53 -8.89 -0.01
N LEU A 43 -3.11 -8.60 1.22
CA LEU A 43 -2.92 -9.63 2.24
C LEU A 43 -4.27 -10.26 2.63
N ALA A 44 -4.24 -11.56 2.88
CA ALA A 44 -5.35 -12.25 3.52
C ALA A 44 -5.64 -11.63 4.90
N TYR A 45 -6.91 -11.60 5.28
CA TYR A 45 -7.38 -10.91 6.49
C TYR A 45 -6.62 -11.33 7.76
N ALA A 46 -6.29 -12.62 7.86
CA ALA A 46 -5.56 -13.20 8.99
C ALA A 46 -4.19 -12.53 9.27
N TYR A 47 -3.55 -11.96 8.25
CA TYR A 47 -2.20 -11.38 8.36
C TYR A 47 -2.19 -9.88 8.59
N ARG A 48 -3.30 -9.19 8.35
CA ARG A 48 -3.36 -7.72 8.34
C ARG A 48 -3.04 -7.07 9.68
N GLN A 49 -3.30 -7.77 10.78
CA GLN A 49 -3.00 -7.29 12.14
C GLN A 49 -1.51 -7.44 12.51
N ALA A 50 -0.79 -8.35 11.85
CA ALA A 50 0.61 -8.64 12.14
C ALA A 50 1.60 -7.79 11.29
N ILE A 51 1.11 -7.11 10.26
CA ILE A 51 1.92 -6.33 9.31
C ILE A 51 1.37 -4.91 9.26
N LEU A 52 2.22 -3.91 9.53
CA LEU A 52 1.83 -2.51 9.47
C LEU A 52 1.85 -2.00 8.03
N ALA A 53 0.82 -1.25 7.64
CA ALA A 53 0.88 -0.44 6.43
C ALA A 53 1.55 0.90 6.74
N LEU A 54 2.49 1.34 5.90
CA LEU A 54 3.04 2.69 5.94
C LEU A 54 2.12 3.64 5.16
N PRO A 55 1.38 4.54 5.84
CA PRO A 55 0.47 5.44 5.15
C PRO A 55 1.23 6.52 4.38
N VAL A 56 0.69 6.90 3.22
CA VAL A 56 1.21 8.04 2.44
C VAL A 56 0.09 9.00 2.06
N THR A 57 0.38 10.29 2.06
CA THR A 57 -0.56 11.32 1.62
C THR A 57 -0.05 11.98 0.35
N LEU A 58 -0.87 11.96 -0.70
CA LEU A 58 -0.60 12.71 -1.92
C LEU A 58 -0.93 14.19 -1.70
N ARG A 59 0.02 15.07 -2.05
CA ARG A 59 -0.19 16.53 -2.03
C ARG A 59 0.06 17.09 -3.42
N PHE A 60 -0.94 17.78 -3.95
CA PHE A 60 -0.78 18.55 -5.19
C PHE A 60 -0.16 19.91 -4.88
N GLU A 61 0.75 20.36 -5.73
CA GLU A 61 1.35 21.70 -5.63
C GLU A 61 0.32 22.81 -5.88
N ALA A 62 -0.59 22.59 -6.83
CA ALA A 62 -1.64 23.53 -7.19
C ALA A 62 -3.03 22.87 -7.14
N PRO A 63 -3.58 22.55 -5.94
CA PRO A 63 -4.83 21.81 -5.80
C PRO A 63 -6.02 22.51 -6.46
N ALA A 64 -6.04 23.85 -6.46
CA ALA A 64 -7.08 24.63 -7.13
C ALA A 64 -7.09 24.43 -8.67
N ARG A 65 -5.92 24.29 -9.30
CA ARG A 65 -5.83 24.04 -10.74
C ARG A 65 -6.35 22.66 -11.11
N LEU A 66 -6.03 21.65 -10.29
CA LEU A 66 -6.57 20.30 -10.47
C LEU A 66 -8.10 20.29 -10.34
N ALA A 67 -8.64 20.98 -9.33
CA ALA A 67 -10.08 21.07 -9.12
C ALA A 67 -10.79 21.72 -10.33
N ALA A 68 -10.23 22.81 -10.87
CA ALA A 68 -10.76 23.45 -12.08
C ALA A 68 -10.75 22.50 -13.29
N LEU A 69 -9.61 21.83 -13.55
CA LEU A 69 -9.46 20.87 -14.64
C LEU A 69 -10.51 19.73 -14.56
N LEU A 70 -10.70 19.17 -13.36
CA LEU A 70 -11.69 18.12 -13.12
C LEU A 70 -13.12 18.65 -13.31
N GLY A 71 -13.40 19.87 -12.85
CA GLY A 71 -14.69 20.52 -13.02
C GLY A 71 -15.08 20.68 -14.50
N GLU A 72 -14.16 21.17 -15.31
CA GLU A 72 -14.34 21.33 -16.76
C GLU A 72 -14.59 19.98 -17.46
N ALA A 73 -13.77 18.97 -17.14
CA ALA A 73 -13.90 17.63 -17.71
C ALA A 73 -15.26 16.98 -17.37
N LEU A 74 -15.71 17.11 -16.12
CA LEU A 74 -17.00 16.58 -15.68
C LEU A 74 -18.19 17.33 -16.29
N ALA A 75 -18.11 18.66 -16.41
CA ALA A 75 -19.14 19.44 -17.10
C ALA A 75 -19.30 19.02 -18.56
N LYS A 76 -18.17 18.82 -19.26
CA LYS A 76 -18.17 18.33 -20.64
C LYS A 76 -18.74 16.92 -20.77
N ALA A 77 -18.47 16.02 -19.81
CA ALA A 77 -19.00 14.66 -19.82
C ALA A 77 -20.52 14.62 -19.60
N ARG A 78 -21.08 15.56 -18.83
CA ARG A 78 -22.53 15.67 -18.56
C ARG A 78 -23.33 16.33 -19.69
N GLY A 79 -22.68 17.15 -20.51
CA GLY A 79 -23.28 17.79 -21.67
C GLY A 79 -23.26 16.93 -22.94
N ARG A 80 -22.77 15.70 -22.85
CA ARG A 80 -22.85 14.65 -23.88
C ARG A 80 -23.95 13.67 -23.53
#